data_AF-A0A9Q3JVW2-F1
#
_entry.id   AF-A0A9Q3JVW2-F1
#
_cell.length_a   1.000
_cell.length_b   1.000
_cell.length_c   1.000
_cell.angle_alpha   90.00
_cell.angle_beta   90.00
_cell.angle_gamma   90.00
#
_symmetry.space_group_name_H-M   'P 1'
#
loop_
_entity.id
_entity.type
_entity.pdbx_description
1 polymer ?
#
loop_
_entity_poly.entity_id
_entity_poly.type
_entity_poly.pdbx_seq_one_letter_code
_entity_poly.pdbx_strand_id
1 'polypeptide(L)'
;MDLRVLRKVGHNEQVEVTTPVSITWHNVKSRMVGEFRALRTYTIPDRYPIPRIHETLTYLSHANLITAMDALKGFNQNVLTDNEKK
;
A
#
# COMPACT_ATOMS: atom_id res chain seq x y z
N MET A 1 -20.36 -2.90 3.77
CA MET A 1 -19.71 -1.58 3.94
C MET A 1 -18.95 -1.28 2.66
N ASP A 2 -19.35 -0.23 1.96
CA ASP A 2 -18.58 0.31 0.84
C ASP A 2 -17.39 1.11 1.43
N LEU A 3 -16.17 0.73 1.06
CA LEU A 3 -14.94 1.28 1.65
C LEU A 3 -14.49 2.58 0.99
N ARG A 4 -15.14 3.02 -0.12
CA ARG A 4 -14.84 4.27 -0.84
C ARG A 4 -13.34 4.50 -1.12
N VAL A 5 -12.59 3.42 -1.36
CA VAL A 5 -11.13 3.44 -1.58
C VAL A 5 -10.74 3.84 -2.99
N LEU A 6 -11.68 3.80 -3.94
CA LEU A 6 -11.46 4.21 -5.33
C LEU A 6 -12.49 5.27 -5.71
N ARG A 7 -12.07 6.20 -6.55
CA ARG A 7 -12.91 7.25 -7.13
C ARG A 7 -12.85 7.16 -8.65
N LYS A 8 -13.97 7.44 -9.31
CA LYS A 8 -14.00 7.64 -10.76
C LYS A 8 -13.38 9.01 -11.10
N VAL A 9 -12.37 8.99 -11.98
CA VAL A 9 -11.80 10.20 -12.58
C VAL A 9 -12.80 10.79 -13.58
N GLY A 10 -13.00 12.11 -13.54
CA GLY A 10 -13.93 12.80 -14.44
C GLY A 10 -13.40 12.87 -15.87
N HIS A 11 -14.28 12.95 -16.87
CA HIS A 11 -13.89 12.99 -18.29
C HIS A 11 -12.95 14.15 -18.66
N ASN A 12 -13.00 15.27 -17.92
CA ASN A 12 -12.17 16.46 -18.15
C ASN A 12 -11.01 16.59 -17.14
N GLU A 13 -10.80 15.60 -16.29
CA GLU A 13 -9.75 15.62 -15.28
C GLU A 13 -8.46 15.07 -15.91
N GLN A 14 -7.43 15.92 -15.99
CA GLN A 14 -6.12 15.49 -16.46
C GLN A 14 -5.46 14.63 -15.37
N VAL A 15 -5.05 13.42 -15.75
CA VAL A 15 -4.29 12.50 -14.91
C VAL A 15 -2.88 12.43 -15.47
N GLU A 16 -1.88 12.79 -14.66
CA GLU A 16 -0.50 12.84 -15.12
C GLU A 16 0.12 11.44 -15.23
N VAL A 17 -0.31 10.51 -14.39
CA VAL A 17 0.27 9.18 -14.27
C VAL A 17 -0.80 8.10 -14.33
N THR A 18 -0.67 7.18 -15.28
CA THR A 18 -1.50 5.97 -15.37
C THR A 18 -0.66 4.74 -15.12
N THR A 19 -1.17 3.81 -14.32
CA THR A 19 -0.50 2.55 -13.99
C THR A 19 -1.33 1.37 -14.48
N PRO A 20 -0.74 0.36 -15.14
CA PRO A 20 -1.49 -0.81 -15.55
C PRO A 20 -1.96 -1.61 -14.33
N VAL A 21 -3.13 -2.22 -14.46
CA VAL A 21 -3.75 -3.04 -13.42
C VAL A 21 -3.93 -4.45 -13.96
N SER A 22 -3.50 -5.44 -13.19
CA SER A 22 -3.66 -6.86 -13.48
C SER A 22 -4.56 -7.52 -12.43
N ILE A 23 -5.30 -8.54 -12.86
CA ILE A 23 -6.12 -9.35 -11.96
C ILE A 23 -5.38 -10.66 -11.72
N THR A 24 -5.05 -10.92 -10.45
CA THR A 24 -4.41 -12.16 -10.01
C THR A 24 -5.38 -13.00 -9.18
N TRP A 25 -5.29 -14.33 -9.31
CA TRP A 25 -6.18 -15.25 -8.61
C TRP A 25 -5.42 -15.96 -7.50
N HIS A 26 -6.00 -16.01 -6.31
CA HIS A 26 -5.44 -16.73 -5.18
C HIS A 26 -6.54 -17.34 -4.31
N ASN A 27 -6.48 -18.66 -4.06
CA ASN A 27 -7.44 -19.40 -3.22
C ASN A 27 -8.90 -19.01 -3.50
N VAL A 28 -9.31 -19.05 -4.77
CA VAL A 28 -10.68 -18.77 -5.24
C VAL A 28 -11.08 -17.27 -5.25
N LYS A 29 -10.24 -16.35 -4.77
CA LYS A 29 -10.51 -14.90 -4.81
C LYS A 29 -9.61 -14.18 -5.80
N SER A 30 -10.21 -13.33 -6.63
CA SER A 30 -9.49 -12.40 -7.50
C SER A 30 -8.98 -11.20 -6.70
N ARG A 31 -7.78 -10.72 -7.02
CA ARG A 31 -7.15 -9.54 -6.44
C ARG A 31 -6.75 -8.58 -7.56
N MET A 32 -7.09 -7.32 -7.38
CA MET A 32 -6.62 -6.24 -8.24
C MET A 32 -5.20 -5.87 -7.82
N VAL A 33 -4.25 -5.87 -8.77
CA VAL A 33 -2.85 -5.58 -8.53
C VAL A 33 -2.41 -4.45 -9.46
N GLY A 34 -2.11 -3.29 -8.90
CA GLY A 34 -1.53 -2.16 -9.64
C GLY A 34 -0.02 -2.30 -9.76
N GLU A 35 0.52 -2.04 -10.94
CA GLU A 35 1.96 -2.17 -11.20
C GLU A 35 2.75 -0.87 -10.95
N PHE A 36 2.98 -0.51 -9.70
CA PHE A 36 3.58 0.78 -9.34
C PHE A 36 5.11 0.88 -9.52
N ARG A 37 5.71 0.08 -10.41
CA ARG A 37 7.18 0.11 -10.63
C ARG A 37 7.65 1.43 -11.21
N ALA A 38 6.90 1.97 -12.18
CA ALA A 38 7.17 3.28 -12.79
C ALA A 38 6.96 4.42 -11.77
N LEU A 39 6.03 4.27 -10.82
CA LEU A 39 5.74 5.30 -9.82
C LEU A 39 6.97 5.60 -8.92
N ARG A 40 7.89 4.65 -8.77
CA ARG A 40 9.13 4.83 -7.98
C ARG A 40 9.97 6.02 -8.45
N THR A 41 9.94 6.36 -9.74
CA THR A 41 10.70 7.52 -10.27
C THR A 41 10.08 8.86 -9.89
N TYR A 42 8.80 8.88 -9.52
CA TYR A 42 8.05 10.08 -9.15
C TYR A 42 8.01 10.30 -7.62
N THR A 43 8.19 9.22 -6.84
CA THR A 43 8.11 9.28 -5.37
C THR A 43 9.46 9.63 -4.74
N ILE A 44 9.42 10.46 -3.70
CA ILE A 44 10.58 10.72 -2.84
C ILE A 44 10.81 9.49 -1.94
N PRO A 45 12.05 8.99 -1.79
CA PRO A 45 12.35 7.90 -0.87
C PRO A 45 11.96 8.23 0.57
N ASP A 46 11.44 7.24 1.28
CA ASP A 46 11.08 7.37 2.69
C ASP A 46 12.32 7.67 3.54
N ARG A 47 12.18 8.63 4.47
CA ARG A 47 13.21 8.99 5.45
C ARG A 47 13.37 7.92 6.53
N TYR A 48 12.32 7.15 6.82
CA TYR A 48 12.31 6.12 7.86
C TYR A 48 11.97 4.76 7.24
N PRO A 49 12.97 4.05 6.70
CA PRO A 49 12.73 2.78 6.05
C PRO A 49 12.22 1.74 7.05
N ILE A 50 11.45 0.78 6.54
CA ILE A 50 10.99 -0.38 7.30
C ILE A 50 12.21 -1.07 7.93
N PRO A 51 12.18 -1.36 9.25
CA PRO A 51 13.30 -2.00 9.94
C PRO A 51 13.63 -3.34 9.30
N ARG A 52 14.92 -3.68 9.28
CA ARG A 52 15.35 -4.96 8.72
C ARG A 52 14.93 -6.09 9.64
N ILE A 53 14.79 -7.29 9.05
CA ILE A 53 14.34 -8.49 9.78
C ILE A 53 15.26 -8.76 10.99
N HIS A 54 16.57 -8.60 10.84
CA HIS A 54 17.53 -8.82 11.93
C HIS A 54 17.41 -7.80 13.07
N GLU A 55 17.13 -6.53 12.76
CA GLU A 55 16.91 -5.50 13.79
C GLU A 55 15.67 -5.85 14.61
N THR A 56 14.60 -6.26 13.91
CA THR A 56 13.35 -6.70 14.54
C THR A 56 13.57 -7.92 15.45
N LEU A 57 14.33 -8.92 15.00
CA LEU A 57 14.68 -10.11 15.79
C LEU A 57 15.49 -9.76 17.04
N THR A 58 16.46 -8.85 16.93
CA THR A 58 17.26 -8.38 18.08
C THR A 58 16.35 -7.73 19.12
N TYR A 59 15.43 -6.86 18.70
CA TYR A 59 14.46 -6.24 19.62
C TYR A 59 13.51 -7.26 20.28
N LEU A 60 13.09 -8.28 19.54
CA LEU A 60 12.23 -9.35 20.07
C LEU A 60 12.95 -10.33 21.00
N SER A 61 14.28 -10.47 20.86
CA SER A 61 15.08 -11.45 21.61
C SER A 61 15.09 -11.24 23.13
N HIS A 62 14.76 -10.03 23.59
CA HIS A 62 14.68 -9.67 25.00
C HIS A 62 13.24 -9.72 25.56
N ALA A 63 12.24 -10.05 24.74
CA ALA A 63 10.86 -10.12 25.16
C ALA A 63 10.52 -11.52 25.72
N ASN A 64 9.89 -11.56 26.90
CA ASN A 64 9.41 -12.80 27.51
C ASN A 64 8.08 -13.30 26.89
N LEU A 65 7.32 -12.39 26.27
CA LEU A 65 6.01 -12.66 25.66
C LEU A 65 5.93 -11.92 24.32
N ILE A 66 5.57 -12.65 23.27
CA ILE A 66 5.36 -12.10 21.93
C ILE A 66 3.90 -12.31 21.56
N THR A 67 3.22 -11.23 21.19
CA THR A 67 1.87 -11.29 20.62
C THR A 67 1.91 -10.77 19.19
N ALA A 68 1.14 -11.40 18.31
CA ALA A 68 1.04 -11.02 16.92
C ALA A 68 -0.42 -10.71 16.59
N MET A 69 -0.64 -9.61 15.87
CA MET A 69 -1.94 -9.21 15.36
C MET A 69 -1.79 -8.85 13.88
N ASP A 70 -2.71 -9.32 13.05
CA ASP A 70 -2.76 -8.93 11.64
C ASP A 70 -3.68 -7.71 11.45
N ALA A 71 -3.14 -6.66 10.84
CA ALA A 71 -3.89 -5.46 10.52
C ALA A 71 -4.64 -5.64 9.19
N LEU A 72 -5.87 -6.15 9.27
CA LEU A 72 -6.70 -6.39 8.08
C LEU A 72 -6.92 -5.10 7.28
N LYS A 73 -6.44 -5.08 6.03
CA LYS A 73 -6.55 -3.93 5.11
C LYS A 73 -6.01 -2.61 5.71
N GLY A 74 -4.96 -2.68 6.52
CA GLY A 74 -4.41 -1.50 7.23
C GLY A 74 -4.12 -0.30 6.32
N PHE A 75 -3.54 -0.53 5.13
CA PHE A 75 -3.24 0.55 4.18
C PHE A 75 -4.47 1.30 3.67
N ASN A 76 -5.65 0.66 3.64
CA ASN A 76 -6.88 1.32 3.18
C ASN A 76 -7.41 2.36 4.19
N GLN A 77 -6.88 2.36 5.42
CA GLN A 77 -7.22 3.34 6.44
C GLN A 77 -6.38 4.62 6.31
N ASN A 78 -5.29 4.58 5.54
CA ASN A 78 -4.46 5.75 5.29
C ASN A 78 -5.12 6.65 4.25
N VAL A 79 -5.20 7.95 4.56
CA VAL A 79 -5.78 8.96 3.67
C VAL A 79 -4.68 9.57 2.82
N LEU A 80 -4.85 9.54 1.50
CA LEU A 80 -4.00 10.26 0.56
C LEU A 80 -4.37 11.74 0.52
N THR A 81 -3.38 12.61 0.36
CA THR A 81 -3.63 14.04 0.15
C THR A 81 -4.22 14.29 -1.23
N ASP A 82 -4.93 15.40 -1.43
CA ASP A 82 -5.62 15.65 -2.71
C ASP A 82 -4.66 15.93 -3.88
N ASN A 83 -3.43 16.34 -3.59
CA ASN A 83 -2.38 16.51 -4.59
C ASN A 83 -1.84 15.16 -5.08
N GLU A 84 -1.78 14.14 -4.22
CA GLU A 84 -1.27 12.80 -4.56
C GLU A 84 -2.31 11.91 -5.27
N LYS A 85 -3.57 12.37 -5.36
CA LYS A 85 -4.67 11.65 -6.03
C LYS A 85 -4.81 12.00 -7.52
N LYS A 86 -4.10 13.03 -8.01
CA LYS A 86 -4.16 13.53 -9.38
C LYS A 86 -2.97 13.02 -10.18
#